data_AF-A0A2V5V1C6-F1
#
_entry.id   AF-A0A2V5V1C6-F1
#
_cell.length_a   1.000
_cell.length_b   1.000
_cell.length_c   1.000
_cell.angle_alpha   90.00
_cell.angle_beta   90.00
_cell.angle_gamma   90.00
#
_symmetry.space_group_name_H-M   'P 1'
#
loop_
_entity.id
_entity.type
_entity.pdbx_description
1 polymer ?
#
loop_
_entity_poly.entity_id
_entity_poly.type
_entity_poly.pdbx_seq_one_letter_code
_entity_poly.pdbx_strand_id
1 'polypeptide(L)'
;MTFAAIAKVGAIDPHRPHGEHEHPPSQNYGVAGEQEHEKKQKYTCPMHPEVISDHPGNCPKCGMKLVPVKQEKRRTSNAQHPTSNSEHVMHDANEMAMSHHDQGGHEMHMEMHSSVNIADPMNREGSGTSWLPDSGPMYGRMFMFGDDMLMLHGAIFPRYTNVSTQRGDDRIDAPNWIMGMYSHPLGDSTQLGARLMMSLDPLTEGGRGYPLLFQSGESWHDQPLHDRQHPHDLFDELSLSLSQKFDHDLSAYFYFGYPGEPALGPPTFMHRPSAMDDPDAPIGHHWQDSTHVTFGVATAGLAWKNIKIEGSIFTGREPDEDRYDFDRPRFDSFSGRVSWNPMQNLALQASFGYIKSPEALEPELKRHRTTASVIYNLPLGYD
;
A
#
# COMPACT_ATOMS: atom_id res chain seq x y z
N MET A 1 40.01 13.92 14.56
CA MET A 1 40.32 12.48 14.47
C MET A 1 39.07 11.82 13.92
N THR A 2 39.18 11.10 12.80
CA THR A 2 38.01 10.68 12.03
C THR A 2 38.21 9.23 11.59
N PHE A 3 37.33 8.33 12.02
CA PHE A 3 37.37 6.93 11.62
C PHE A 3 36.44 6.73 10.42
N ALA A 4 37.03 6.46 9.25
CA ALA A 4 36.31 5.99 8.07
C ALA A 4 36.53 4.48 7.92
N ALA A 5 35.46 3.69 8.00
CA ALA A 5 35.51 2.24 7.80
C ALA A 5 35.34 1.92 6.31
N ILE A 6 36.43 1.53 5.62
CA ILE A 6 36.38 1.12 4.22
C ILE A 6 36.19 -0.41 4.14
N ALA A 7 34.99 -0.85 3.80
CA ALA A 7 34.75 -2.24 3.43
C ALA A 7 35.33 -2.53 2.03
N LYS A 8 36.19 -3.55 1.91
CA LYS A 8 36.68 -4.02 0.61
C LYS A 8 35.75 -5.09 0.04
N VAL A 9 35.06 -4.76 -1.06
CA VAL A 9 34.38 -5.76 -1.89
C VAL A 9 35.44 -6.55 -2.67
N GLY A 10 35.34 -7.88 -2.64
CA GLY A 10 36.22 -8.77 -3.42
C GLY A 10 35.79 -8.87 -4.88
N ALA A 11 36.74 -8.88 -5.80
CA ALA A 11 36.46 -9.10 -7.23
C ALA A 11 36.16 -10.58 -7.52
N ILE A 12 35.30 -10.82 -8.52
CA ILE A 12 34.98 -12.15 -9.02
C ILE A 12 36.01 -12.54 -10.10
N ASP A 13 36.61 -13.72 -9.97
CA ASP A 13 37.56 -14.29 -10.93
C ASP A 13 36.82 -15.07 -12.05
N PRO A 14 36.96 -14.70 -13.34
CA PRO A 14 36.30 -15.38 -14.45
C PRO A 14 37.02 -16.65 -14.96
N HIS A 15 38.11 -17.12 -14.34
CA HIS A 15 38.97 -18.18 -14.88
C HIS A 15 39.05 -19.46 -14.02
N ARG A 16 37.90 -19.96 -13.53
CA ARG A 16 37.81 -21.31 -12.95
C ARG A 16 37.52 -22.37 -14.03
N PRO A 17 38.42 -23.35 -14.29
CA PRO A 17 38.24 -24.34 -15.36
C PRO A 17 37.23 -25.44 -15.00
N HIS A 18 36.67 -26.06 -16.04
CA HIS A 18 35.78 -27.23 -15.93
C HIS A 18 36.57 -28.53 -15.66
N GLY A 19 35.91 -29.48 -14.99
CA GLY A 19 36.34 -30.89 -14.88
C GLY A 19 35.37 -31.81 -15.63
N GLU A 20 35.88 -32.93 -16.15
CA GLU A 20 35.20 -33.75 -17.16
C GLU A 20 34.36 -34.92 -16.60
N HIS A 21 33.69 -35.65 -17.49
CA HIS A 21 32.69 -36.69 -17.20
C HIS A 21 33.29 -38.08 -16.96
N GLU A 22 32.64 -38.91 -16.13
CA GLU A 22 32.73 -40.38 -16.21
C GLU A 22 31.35 -41.08 -16.10
N HIS A 23 31.21 -42.12 -16.93
CA HIS A 23 30.18 -43.17 -17.03
C HIS A 23 30.92 -44.40 -17.65
N PRO A 24 30.45 -45.67 -17.59
CA PRO A 24 29.10 -46.22 -17.32
C PRO A 24 29.21 -47.35 -16.22
N PRO A 25 28.46 -48.50 -16.14
CA PRO A 25 27.39 -49.01 -17.00
C PRO A 25 26.16 -49.74 -16.37
N SER A 26 25.14 -49.86 -17.24
CA SER A 26 24.17 -50.96 -17.41
C SER A 26 23.38 -51.53 -16.20
N GLN A 27 22.10 -51.14 -16.17
CA GLN A 27 20.90 -52.00 -16.07
C GLN A 27 20.95 -53.34 -15.32
N ASN A 28 19.98 -53.53 -14.42
CA ASN A 28 19.34 -54.83 -14.21
C ASN A 28 17.83 -54.64 -13.98
N TYR A 29 16.98 -55.58 -14.42
CA TYR A 29 15.53 -55.50 -14.31
C TYR A 29 15.02 -56.32 -13.11
N GLY A 30 14.12 -55.76 -12.29
CA GLY A 30 13.63 -56.49 -11.10
C GLY A 30 12.41 -55.90 -10.39
N VAL A 31 11.24 -56.43 -10.77
CA VAL A 31 9.98 -56.51 -9.98
C VAL A 31 9.30 -55.19 -9.58
N ALA A 32 7.97 -55.15 -9.75
CA ALA A 32 7.14 -54.02 -9.31
C ALA A 32 6.87 -54.07 -7.79
N GLY A 33 6.95 -52.92 -7.14
CA GLY A 33 6.37 -52.66 -5.83
C GLY A 33 5.47 -51.44 -5.92
N GLU A 34 4.22 -51.57 -5.47
CA GLU A 34 3.26 -50.47 -5.45
C GLU A 34 3.66 -49.48 -4.36
N GLN A 35 3.95 -48.23 -4.73
CA GLN A 35 4.17 -47.15 -3.76
C GLN A 35 2.87 -46.37 -3.58
N GLU A 36 2.31 -46.41 -2.37
CA GLU A 36 1.21 -45.54 -1.98
C GLU A 36 1.65 -44.08 -2.14
N HIS A 37 0.84 -43.30 -2.85
CA HIS A 37 1.18 -41.93 -3.21
C HIS A 37 0.86 -40.98 -2.05
N GLU A 38 1.63 -41.10 -0.96
CA GLU A 38 1.49 -40.30 0.26
C GLU A 38 1.43 -38.80 -0.09
N LYS A 39 0.29 -38.17 0.20
CA LYS A 39 0.05 -36.76 -0.12
C LYS A 39 0.74 -35.86 0.90
N LYS A 40 2.03 -35.60 0.68
CA LYS A 40 2.77 -34.59 1.44
C LYS A 40 2.06 -33.23 1.36
N GLN A 41 1.55 -32.80 2.50
CA GLN A 41 0.89 -31.51 2.65
C GLN A 41 1.93 -30.40 2.46
N LYS A 42 1.72 -29.53 1.48
CA LYS A 42 2.56 -28.35 1.26
C LYS A 42 2.04 -27.17 2.08
N TYR A 43 2.95 -26.32 2.53
CA TYR A 43 2.67 -25.13 3.32
C TYR A 43 3.14 -23.89 2.54
N THR A 44 2.44 -22.77 2.67
CA THR A 44 2.84 -21.48 2.08
C THR A 44 2.73 -20.35 3.10
N CYS A 45 3.32 -19.19 2.82
CA CYS A 45 3.19 -18.00 3.65
C CYS A 45 2.01 -17.14 3.15
N PRO A 46 1.10 -16.66 4.02
CA PRO A 46 -0.01 -15.80 3.59
C PRO A 46 0.45 -14.55 2.85
N MET A 47 1.51 -13.89 3.36
CA MET A 47 2.13 -12.70 2.76
C MET A 47 3.06 -12.99 1.58
N HIS A 48 3.40 -14.26 1.32
CA HIS A 48 4.43 -14.66 0.35
C HIS A 48 4.06 -16.02 -0.28
N PRO A 49 3.04 -16.08 -1.16
CA PRO A 49 2.49 -17.33 -1.69
C PRO A 49 3.51 -18.23 -2.42
N GLU A 50 4.60 -17.64 -2.92
CA GLU A 50 5.73 -18.30 -3.57
C GLU A 50 6.67 -19.06 -2.61
N VAL A 51 6.58 -18.80 -1.29
CA VAL A 51 7.37 -19.50 -0.26
C VAL A 51 6.70 -20.83 0.08
N ILE A 52 6.94 -21.85 -0.75
CA ILE A 52 6.35 -23.18 -0.60
C ILE A 52 7.31 -24.12 0.16
N SER A 53 6.84 -24.69 1.26
CA SER A 53 7.54 -25.68 2.09
C SER A 53 6.83 -27.04 2.09
N ASP A 54 7.58 -28.13 2.28
CA ASP A 54 7.06 -29.49 2.52
C ASP A 54 6.86 -29.80 4.03
N HIS A 55 7.14 -28.84 4.92
CA HIS A 55 6.97 -28.94 6.36
C HIS A 55 6.44 -27.63 6.97
N PRO A 56 5.73 -27.70 8.12
CA PRO A 56 5.36 -26.49 8.87
C PRO A 56 6.62 -25.78 9.41
N GLY A 57 6.49 -24.48 9.70
CA GLY A 57 7.57 -23.64 10.18
C GLY A 57 7.20 -22.16 10.05
N ASN A 58 8.21 -21.29 10.14
CA ASN A 58 8.06 -19.85 9.90
C ASN A 58 8.62 -19.49 8.52
N CYS A 59 8.00 -18.52 7.86
CA CYS A 59 8.46 -17.95 6.61
C CYS A 59 9.81 -17.24 6.81
N PRO A 60 10.86 -17.57 6.03
CA PRO A 60 12.17 -16.93 6.16
C PRO A 60 12.18 -15.45 5.74
N LYS A 61 11.09 -14.94 5.13
CA LYS A 61 10.95 -13.53 4.75
C LYS A 61 10.37 -12.66 5.86
N CYS A 62 9.15 -12.96 6.32
CA CYS A 62 8.43 -12.13 7.32
C CYS A 62 8.32 -12.77 8.72
N GLY A 63 8.87 -13.96 8.95
CA GLY A 63 8.79 -14.66 10.23
C GLY A 63 7.41 -15.23 10.60
N MET A 64 6.34 -14.92 9.85
CA MET A 64 5.00 -15.47 10.05
C MET A 64 4.96 -16.98 9.80
N LYS A 65 4.05 -17.69 10.49
CA LYS A 65 3.90 -19.15 10.35
C LYS A 65 3.38 -19.54 8.95
N LEU A 66 3.89 -20.65 8.42
CA LEU A 66 3.47 -21.24 7.14
C LEU A 66 2.19 -22.08 7.31
N VAL A 67 1.21 -21.86 6.44
CA VAL A 67 -0.16 -22.42 6.49
C VAL A 67 -0.41 -23.43 5.34
N PRO A 68 -1.26 -24.47 5.53
CA PRO A 68 -1.38 -25.58 4.60
C PRO A 68 -2.17 -25.26 3.31
N VAL A 69 -1.52 -25.44 2.16
CA VAL A 69 -2.13 -25.25 0.82
C VAL A 69 -3.17 -26.35 0.55
N LYS A 70 -4.45 -25.96 0.41
CA LYS A 70 -5.52 -26.88 0.01
C LYS A 70 -5.39 -27.25 -1.48
N GLN A 71 -5.21 -28.54 -1.79
CA GLN A 71 -5.24 -29.03 -3.17
C GLN A 71 -6.69 -29.08 -3.69
N GLU A 72 -7.09 -28.12 -4.51
CA GLU A 72 -8.39 -28.14 -5.18
C GLU A 72 -8.54 -29.35 -6.13
N LYS A 73 -9.50 -30.24 -5.82
CA LYS A 73 -9.88 -31.33 -6.72
C LYS A 73 -10.76 -30.77 -7.83
N ARG A 74 -10.18 -30.49 -9.01
CA ARG A 74 -10.93 -30.25 -10.26
C ARG A 74 -11.99 -31.34 -10.47
N ARG A 75 -13.26 -31.02 -10.21
CA ARG A 75 -14.41 -31.88 -10.49
C ARG A 75 -15.05 -31.44 -11.80
N THR A 76 -14.92 -32.26 -12.84
CA THR A 76 -15.67 -32.10 -14.09
C THR A 76 -17.13 -32.49 -13.86
N SER A 77 -18.02 -31.51 -13.76
CA SER A 77 -19.46 -31.74 -13.63
C SER A 77 -20.10 -32.00 -15.00
N ASN A 78 -20.65 -33.21 -15.18
CA ASN A 78 -21.65 -33.47 -16.22
C ASN A 78 -23.04 -33.56 -15.54
N ALA A 79 -24.10 -33.20 -16.25
CA ALA A 79 -25.39 -32.87 -15.62
C ALA A 79 -26.30 -34.09 -15.35
N GLN A 80 -27.11 -34.04 -14.28
CA GLN A 80 -28.59 -34.21 -14.29
C GLN A 80 -29.21 -34.31 -12.86
N HIS A 81 -30.48 -33.91 -12.76
CA HIS A 81 -31.41 -33.96 -11.60
C HIS A 81 -32.76 -34.57 -12.10
N PRO A 82 -33.84 -34.82 -11.31
CA PRO A 82 -34.25 -34.27 -9.98
C PRO A 82 -34.03 -35.31 -8.82
N THR A 83 -34.89 -35.71 -7.86
CA THR A 83 -36.27 -35.36 -7.42
C THR A 83 -36.60 -35.80 -5.97
N SER A 84 -37.63 -35.17 -5.37
CA SER A 84 -38.66 -35.76 -4.47
C SER A 84 -38.39 -36.09 -2.98
N ASN A 85 -38.79 -35.13 -2.13
CA ASN A 85 -39.71 -35.24 -0.96
C ASN A 85 -39.35 -35.90 0.41
N SER A 86 -39.52 -35.04 1.44
CA SER A 86 -40.28 -35.21 2.71
C SER A 86 -39.80 -36.04 3.93
N GLU A 87 -39.63 -35.26 5.01
CA GLU A 87 -40.25 -35.41 6.36
C GLU A 87 -39.53 -36.14 7.53
N HIS A 88 -39.98 -35.75 8.74
CA HIS A 88 -39.29 -35.89 10.03
C HIS A 88 -39.77 -37.08 10.87
N VAL A 89 -38.88 -37.65 11.70
CA VAL A 89 -39.18 -38.08 13.08
C VAL A 89 -37.97 -37.77 13.97
N MET A 90 -38.19 -37.38 15.23
CA MET A 90 -37.16 -37.21 16.27
C MET A 90 -37.17 -38.41 17.23
N HIS A 91 -36.03 -38.78 17.80
CA HIS A 91 -35.99 -39.56 19.04
C HIS A 91 -34.75 -39.24 19.90
N ASP A 92 -34.75 -39.77 21.11
CA ASP A 92 -34.15 -39.17 22.31
C ASP A 92 -32.73 -39.66 22.63
N ALA A 93 -32.17 -39.13 23.72
CA ALA A 93 -30.74 -39.07 24.00
C ALA A 93 -30.13 -40.27 24.76
N ASN A 94 -28.80 -40.16 24.89
CA ASN A 94 -27.98 -40.56 26.04
C ASN A 94 -27.30 -41.93 26.02
N GLU A 95 -26.09 -41.96 25.45
CA GLU A 95 -25.01 -42.83 25.95
C GLU A 95 -23.65 -42.10 25.85
N MET A 96 -22.82 -42.17 26.89
CA MET A 96 -21.54 -41.44 26.96
C MET A 96 -20.37 -42.31 26.51
N ALA A 97 -19.68 -41.89 25.45
CA ALA A 97 -18.40 -42.43 25.04
C ALA A 97 -17.39 -41.28 24.84
N MET A 98 -16.29 -41.30 25.61
CA MET A 98 -15.21 -40.31 25.50
C MET A 98 -14.50 -40.42 24.15
N SER A 99 -14.44 -39.32 23.39
CA SER A 99 -13.57 -39.20 22.21
C SER A 99 -12.86 -37.85 22.22
N HIS A 100 -11.70 -37.79 21.56
CA HIS A 100 -10.71 -36.74 21.77
C HIS A 100 -11.17 -35.36 21.27
N HIS A 101 -11.10 -34.36 22.14
CA HIS A 101 -10.97 -32.97 21.70
C HIS A 101 -9.56 -32.74 21.14
N ASP A 102 -9.36 -33.12 19.89
CA ASP A 102 -8.34 -32.49 19.06
C ASP A 102 -8.83 -31.08 18.71
N GLN A 103 -8.15 -30.04 19.21
CA GLN A 103 -8.48 -28.66 18.88
C GLN A 103 -7.86 -28.34 17.52
N GLY A 104 -8.57 -28.76 16.46
CA GLY A 104 -8.23 -28.48 15.07
C GLY A 104 -8.21 -26.97 14.82
N GLY A 105 -7.04 -26.36 15.01
CA GLY A 105 -6.82 -24.93 14.81
C GLY A 105 -7.09 -24.54 13.36
N HIS A 106 -8.23 -23.89 13.13
CA HIS A 106 -8.52 -23.23 11.87
C HIS A 106 -7.62 -22.00 11.73
N GLU A 107 -6.40 -22.21 11.24
CA GLU A 107 -5.51 -21.13 10.83
C GLU A 107 -6.12 -20.44 9.61
N MET A 108 -6.89 -19.38 9.90
CA MET A 108 -7.45 -18.46 8.91
C MET A 108 -6.30 -17.88 8.08
N HIS A 109 -6.37 -18.03 6.76
CA HIS A 109 -5.60 -17.17 5.86
C HIS A 109 -6.17 -15.76 5.99
N MET A 110 -5.55 -14.92 6.81
CA MET A 110 -5.83 -13.49 6.80
C MET A 110 -5.21 -12.92 5.51
N GLU A 111 -6.02 -12.76 4.48
CA GLU A 111 -5.67 -11.89 3.36
C GLU A 111 -5.63 -10.46 3.90
N MET A 112 -4.50 -9.78 3.74
CA MET A 112 -4.38 -8.41 4.22
C MET A 112 -5.06 -7.47 3.22
N HIS A 113 -6.23 -6.97 3.60
CA HIS A 113 -7.03 -6.04 2.81
C HIS A 113 -6.58 -4.59 3.02
N SER A 114 -6.81 -3.75 2.01
CA SER A 114 -6.63 -2.30 2.09
C SER A 114 -7.52 -1.69 3.20
N SER A 115 -6.96 -0.76 3.97
CA SER A 115 -7.72 0.07 4.93
C SER A 115 -8.84 0.87 4.27
N VAL A 116 -8.62 1.37 3.06
CA VAL A 116 -9.60 2.14 2.27
C VAL A 116 -10.67 1.24 1.65
N ASN A 117 -10.32 0.05 1.14
CA ASN A 117 -11.25 -0.85 0.44
C ASN A 117 -10.99 -2.34 0.75
N ILE A 118 -11.93 -3.00 1.42
CA ILE A 118 -11.87 -4.44 1.76
C ILE A 118 -11.65 -5.37 0.55
N ALA A 119 -11.98 -4.94 -0.68
CA ALA A 119 -11.77 -5.73 -1.89
C ALA A 119 -10.39 -5.56 -2.55
N ASP A 120 -9.61 -4.56 -2.14
CA ASP A 120 -8.24 -4.34 -2.64
C ASP A 120 -7.19 -5.01 -1.73
N PRO A 121 -6.11 -5.59 -2.28
CA PRO A 121 -4.99 -6.09 -1.48
C PRO A 121 -4.19 -4.92 -0.91
N MET A 122 -3.68 -5.05 0.32
CA MET A 122 -3.03 -3.94 1.04
C MET A 122 -1.88 -3.29 0.26
N ASN A 123 -1.04 -4.07 -0.44
CA ASN A 123 0.06 -3.57 -1.29
C ASN A 123 -0.38 -2.56 -2.38
N ARG A 124 -1.67 -2.51 -2.72
CA ARG A 124 -2.23 -1.58 -3.71
C ARG A 124 -2.47 -0.18 -3.13
N GLU A 125 -2.40 0.02 -1.81
CA GLU A 125 -2.62 1.34 -1.19
C GLU A 125 -1.47 2.32 -1.46
N GLY A 126 -1.81 3.52 -1.94
CA GLY A 126 -0.91 4.68 -1.95
C GLY A 126 -1.23 5.67 -0.84
N SER A 127 -1.11 6.96 -1.17
CA SER A 127 -1.68 8.06 -0.39
C SER A 127 -3.20 8.14 -0.61
N GLY A 128 -3.95 8.52 0.43
CA GLY A 128 -5.41 8.65 0.40
C GLY A 128 -6.11 7.49 -0.34
N THR A 129 -6.82 7.79 -1.42
CA THR A 129 -7.54 6.79 -2.23
C THR A 129 -6.78 6.29 -3.47
N SER A 130 -5.51 6.63 -3.64
CA SER A 130 -4.73 6.29 -4.85
C SER A 130 -4.34 4.79 -4.91
N TRP A 131 -3.87 4.31 -6.07
CA TRP A 131 -3.42 2.92 -6.27
C TRP A 131 -1.95 2.84 -6.71
N LEU A 132 -1.22 1.91 -6.08
CA LEU A 132 0.09 1.41 -6.50
C LEU A 132 -0.03 0.09 -7.29
N PRO A 133 1.03 -0.41 -7.93
CA PRO A 133 1.06 -1.77 -8.47
C PRO A 133 0.98 -2.80 -7.34
N ASP A 134 0.23 -3.89 -7.52
CA ASP A 134 0.07 -4.97 -6.54
C ASP A 134 1.40 -5.66 -6.13
N SER A 135 2.43 -5.59 -7.00
CA SER A 135 3.79 -6.06 -6.71
C SER A 135 4.60 -5.11 -5.81
N GLY A 136 4.07 -3.92 -5.51
CA GLY A 136 4.71 -2.90 -4.71
C GLY A 136 5.09 -3.44 -3.32
N PRO A 137 6.26 -3.09 -2.79
CA PRO A 137 6.62 -3.46 -1.43
C PRO A 137 5.76 -2.67 -0.45
N MET A 138 5.39 -3.30 0.66
CA MET A 138 4.61 -2.67 1.72
C MET A 138 5.38 -2.76 3.03
N TYR A 139 5.93 -1.63 3.44
CA TYR A 139 6.70 -1.50 4.67
C TYR A 139 5.83 -0.98 5.80
N GLY A 140 6.11 -1.46 7.01
CA GLY A 140 5.35 -1.10 8.21
C GLY A 140 5.27 -2.25 9.19
N ARG A 141 4.96 -1.93 10.44
CA ARG A 141 4.77 -2.90 11.50
C ARG A 141 3.27 -3.12 11.73
N MET A 142 2.79 -4.28 11.33
CA MET A 142 1.40 -4.71 11.50
C MET A 142 1.19 -5.28 12.92
N PHE A 143 0.05 -4.97 13.50
CA PHE A 143 -0.44 -5.48 14.78
C PHE A 143 -1.88 -5.95 14.58
N MET A 144 -2.19 -7.19 14.97
CA MET A 144 -3.55 -7.75 14.90
C MET A 144 -4.16 -7.80 16.31
N PHE A 145 -5.41 -7.38 16.46
CA PHE A 145 -6.11 -7.33 17.74
C PHE A 145 -7.45 -8.08 17.68
N GLY A 146 -7.40 -9.36 17.26
CA GLY A 146 -8.57 -10.08 16.78
C GLY A 146 -8.68 -9.88 15.27
N ASP A 147 -9.86 -9.47 14.80
CA ASP A 147 -10.10 -9.13 13.39
C ASP A 147 -9.59 -7.72 13.03
N ASP A 148 -9.32 -6.88 14.04
CA ASP A 148 -8.71 -5.55 13.90
C ASP A 148 -7.26 -5.61 13.42
N MET A 149 -6.90 -4.72 12.50
CA MET A 149 -5.53 -4.52 12.01
C MET A 149 -5.08 -3.08 12.24
N LEU A 150 -3.89 -2.89 12.80
CA LEU A 150 -3.19 -1.60 12.84
C LEU A 150 -1.80 -1.76 12.23
N MET A 151 -1.49 -1.04 11.16
CA MET A 151 -0.13 -0.87 10.66
C MET A 151 0.43 0.48 11.10
N LEU A 152 1.66 0.47 11.61
CA LEU A 152 2.45 1.69 11.81
C LEU A 152 3.64 1.71 10.82
N HIS A 153 3.73 2.77 10.03
CA HIS A 153 4.84 3.07 9.12
C HIS A 153 5.33 4.50 9.41
N GLY A 154 6.42 4.93 8.78
CA GLY A 154 7.09 6.19 9.09
C GLY A 154 8.57 6.17 8.72
N ALA A 155 9.11 7.36 8.50
CA ALA A 155 10.52 7.59 8.16
C ALA A 155 11.00 8.95 8.71
N ILE A 156 12.31 9.09 8.84
CA ILE A 156 12.99 10.34 9.17
C ILE A 156 14.32 10.36 8.42
N PHE A 157 14.64 11.49 7.78
CA PHE A 157 15.81 11.62 6.92
C PHE A 157 16.76 12.75 7.40
N PRO A 158 17.51 12.57 8.50
CA PRO A 158 18.43 13.59 8.99
C PRO A 158 19.57 13.80 7.99
N ARG A 159 19.68 15.00 7.43
CA ARG A 159 20.61 15.32 6.35
C ARG A 159 21.26 16.69 6.49
N TYR A 160 22.31 16.92 5.71
CA TYR A 160 22.93 18.22 5.52
C TYR A 160 22.95 18.56 4.04
N THR A 161 22.22 19.60 3.69
CA THR A 161 22.06 20.13 2.33
C THR A 161 23.05 21.28 2.15
N ASN A 162 23.82 21.28 1.05
CA ASN A 162 24.68 22.41 0.68
C ASN A 162 24.53 22.72 -0.81
N VAL A 163 23.87 23.83 -1.14
CA VAL A 163 23.66 24.26 -2.52
C VAL A 163 24.53 25.50 -2.78
N SER A 164 25.78 25.28 -3.17
CA SER A 164 26.78 26.32 -3.44
C SER A 164 26.48 27.15 -4.72
N THR A 165 25.35 27.86 -4.77
CA THR A 165 24.95 28.77 -5.86
C THR A 165 24.28 30.04 -5.33
N GLN A 166 24.11 31.08 -6.16
CA GLN A 166 23.42 32.33 -5.79
C GLN A 166 21.93 32.17 -5.45
N ARG A 167 21.32 31.03 -5.80
CA ARG A 167 19.92 30.67 -5.50
C ARG A 167 19.82 29.56 -4.45
N GLY A 168 20.96 29.05 -3.99
CA GLY A 168 21.04 27.99 -3.01
C GLY A 168 21.21 28.52 -1.59
N ASP A 169 21.29 27.57 -0.67
CA ASP A 169 21.37 27.76 0.77
C ASP A 169 22.10 26.53 1.37
N ASP A 170 22.47 26.57 2.65
CA ASP A 170 22.97 25.38 3.34
C ASP A 170 22.32 25.17 4.71
N ARG A 171 21.93 23.92 4.99
CA ARG A 171 21.00 23.59 6.07
C ARG A 171 21.24 22.17 6.62
N ILE A 172 21.06 22.01 7.94
CA ILE A 172 20.74 20.70 8.54
C ILE A 172 19.22 20.64 8.71
N ASP A 173 18.63 19.59 8.17
CA ASP A 173 17.19 19.34 8.16
C ASP A 173 16.89 17.85 8.37
N ALA A 174 15.63 17.52 8.65
CA ALA A 174 15.19 16.14 8.86
C ALA A 174 13.72 15.93 8.44
N PRO A 175 13.42 15.98 7.13
CA PRO A 175 12.10 15.64 6.60
C PRO A 175 11.63 14.30 7.17
N ASN A 176 10.40 14.26 7.67
CA ASN A 176 9.91 13.13 8.44
C ASN A 176 8.39 13.00 8.39
N TRP A 177 7.92 11.77 8.60
CA TRP A 177 6.50 11.45 8.71
C TRP A 177 6.29 10.17 9.50
N ILE A 178 5.13 10.05 10.14
CA ILE A 178 4.62 8.82 10.75
C ILE A 178 3.21 8.57 10.23
N MET A 179 2.91 7.34 9.84
CA MET A 179 1.58 6.92 9.38
C MET A 179 1.03 5.75 10.20
N GLY A 180 -0.20 5.88 10.66
CA GLY A 180 -1.02 4.80 11.20
C GLY A 180 -2.16 4.46 10.24
N MET A 181 -2.32 3.19 9.89
CA MET A 181 -3.44 2.68 9.07
C MET A 181 -4.17 1.61 9.87
N TYR A 182 -5.44 1.86 10.18
CA TYR A 182 -6.30 0.97 10.95
C TYR A 182 -7.44 0.43 10.08
N SER A 183 -7.81 -0.83 10.26
CA SER A 183 -9.03 -1.41 9.70
C SER A 183 -9.76 -2.31 10.69
N HIS A 184 -11.09 -2.22 10.64
CA HIS A 184 -12.05 -2.95 11.45
C HIS A 184 -13.10 -3.61 10.53
N PRO A 185 -13.03 -4.92 10.30
CA PRO A 185 -14.08 -5.66 9.60
C PRO A 185 -15.39 -5.65 10.38
N LEU A 186 -16.47 -5.18 9.76
CA LEU A 186 -17.84 -5.31 10.28
C LEU A 186 -18.50 -6.64 9.87
N GLY A 187 -17.77 -7.47 9.12
CA GLY A 187 -18.17 -8.77 8.57
C GLY A 187 -17.53 -9.00 7.18
N ASP A 188 -17.74 -10.18 6.61
CA ASP A 188 -17.10 -10.70 5.37
C ASP A 188 -17.12 -9.77 4.14
N SER A 189 -17.99 -8.75 4.15
CA SER A 189 -18.26 -7.86 3.01
C SER A 189 -18.08 -6.38 3.31
N THR A 190 -17.84 -5.96 4.55
CA THR A 190 -17.90 -4.54 4.95
C THR A 190 -16.82 -4.20 5.97
N GLN A 191 -16.11 -3.09 5.77
CA GLN A 191 -14.99 -2.67 6.61
C GLN A 191 -15.02 -1.16 6.86
N LEU A 192 -14.77 -0.76 8.11
CA LEU A 192 -14.36 0.59 8.45
C LEU A 192 -12.84 0.67 8.45
N GLY A 193 -12.28 1.76 7.92
CA GLY A 193 -10.86 2.07 8.05
C GLY A 193 -10.65 3.48 8.59
N ALA A 194 -9.46 3.71 9.12
CA ALA A 194 -8.99 5.02 9.54
C ALA A 194 -7.51 5.17 9.20
N ARG A 195 -7.10 6.34 8.73
CA ARG A 195 -5.69 6.65 8.47
C ARG A 195 -5.32 7.95 9.17
N LEU A 196 -4.09 7.98 9.67
CA LEU A 196 -3.46 9.14 10.28
C LEU A 196 -2.06 9.27 9.69
N MET A 197 -1.71 10.43 9.15
CA MET A 197 -0.35 10.82 8.79
C MET A 197 -0.01 12.13 9.49
N MET A 198 1.17 12.20 10.09
CA MET A 198 1.65 13.36 10.83
C MET A 198 3.12 13.60 10.50
N SER A 199 3.52 14.88 10.40
CA SER A 199 4.90 15.31 10.28
C SER A 199 5.37 16.12 11.49
N LEU A 200 6.67 16.06 11.79
CA LEU A 200 7.35 17.00 12.68
C LEU A 200 8.16 18.06 11.90
N ASP A 201 7.97 18.16 10.57
CA ASP A 201 8.51 19.23 9.73
C ASP A 201 8.23 20.66 10.30
N PRO A 202 7.10 20.96 10.95
CA PRO A 202 6.89 22.24 11.65
C PRO A 202 7.91 22.55 12.77
N LEU A 203 8.63 21.53 13.26
CA LEU A 203 9.68 21.64 14.29
C LEU A 203 11.10 21.50 13.72
N THR A 204 11.31 20.69 12.67
CA THR A 204 12.65 20.48 12.05
C THR A 204 12.93 21.47 10.93
N GLU A 205 11.92 21.80 10.13
CA GLU A 205 12.02 22.66 8.94
C GLU A 205 11.61 24.10 9.25
N GLY A 206 10.51 24.28 9.98
CA GLY A 206 9.96 25.59 10.29
C GLY A 206 9.47 26.35 9.04
N GLY A 207 8.89 27.53 9.25
CA GLY A 207 8.01 28.17 8.27
C GLY A 207 8.52 28.33 6.83
N ARG A 208 9.80 28.70 6.63
CA ARG A 208 10.37 28.87 5.27
C ARG A 208 10.83 27.54 4.63
N GLY A 209 10.67 26.41 5.32
CA GLY A 209 10.98 25.06 4.82
C GLY A 209 12.47 24.80 4.53
N TYR A 210 12.77 23.77 3.73
CA TYR A 210 14.13 23.37 3.38
C TYR A 210 14.57 23.84 1.97
N PRO A 211 15.88 23.98 1.69
CA PRO A 211 16.39 24.40 0.38
C PRO A 211 16.23 23.28 -0.65
N LEU A 212 15.54 23.55 -1.76
CA LEU A 212 15.38 22.60 -2.86
C LEU A 212 15.24 23.35 -4.20
N LEU A 213 16.31 23.37 -4.99
CA LEU A 213 16.39 24.14 -6.23
C LEU A 213 15.25 23.80 -7.20
N PHE A 214 14.80 24.82 -7.93
CA PHE A 214 13.74 24.77 -8.93
C PHE A 214 12.33 24.46 -8.41
N GLN A 215 12.14 24.24 -7.10
CA GLN A 215 10.79 24.22 -6.52
C GLN A 215 10.15 25.61 -6.55
N SER A 216 8.83 25.61 -6.75
CA SER A 216 7.97 26.79 -6.75
C SER A 216 6.52 26.39 -6.48
N GLY A 217 5.93 27.04 -5.49
CA GLY A 217 4.58 26.79 -4.98
C GLY A 217 4.47 27.33 -3.56
N GLU A 218 3.26 27.56 -3.08
CA GLU A 218 2.96 28.16 -1.77
C GLU A 218 3.64 29.54 -1.49
N SER A 219 3.42 30.05 -0.27
CA SER A 219 4.01 31.29 0.25
C SER A 219 4.57 31.13 1.65
N TRP A 220 5.45 32.06 2.04
CA TRP A 220 5.81 32.30 3.43
C TRP A 220 5.88 33.82 3.68
N HIS A 221 5.12 34.30 4.65
CA HIS A 221 4.86 35.70 4.95
C HIS A 221 4.38 36.50 3.72
N ASP A 222 3.34 36.01 3.05
CA ASP A 222 2.78 36.58 1.83
C ASP A 222 3.80 36.71 0.66
N GLN A 223 4.93 36.00 0.69
CA GLN A 223 5.94 35.98 -0.39
C GLN A 223 6.03 34.59 -1.03
N PRO A 224 6.10 34.46 -2.38
CA PRO A 224 6.25 33.16 -3.03
C PRO A 224 7.50 32.40 -2.55
N LEU A 225 7.35 31.10 -2.30
CA LEU A 225 8.51 30.24 -2.10
C LEU A 225 9.13 29.85 -3.47
N HIS A 226 10.44 30.05 -3.56
CA HIS A 226 11.28 29.71 -4.72
C HIS A 226 12.56 29.05 -4.21
N ASP A 227 13.01 28.01 -4.93
CA ASP A 227 14.20 27.21 -4.59
C ASP A 227 14.17 26.61 -3.17
N ARG A 228 12.95 26.45 -2.64
CA ARG A 228 12.63 25.93 -1.31
C ARG A 228 11.33 25.14 -1.38
N GLN A 229 11.22 24.10 -0.58
CA GLN A 229 10.01 23.33 -0.35
C GLN A 229 9.49 23.65 1.06
N HIS A 230 8.20 23.92 1.19
CA HIS A 230 7.53 24.23 2.47
C HIS A 230 7.55 23.01 3.41
N PRO A 231 7.43 23.24 4.74
CA PRO A 231 7.14 22.13 5.67
C PRO A 231 5.77 21.51 5.36
N HIS A 232 5.63 20.24 5.71
CA HIS A 232 4.33 19.61 5.93
C HIS A 232 3.66 20.17 7.19
N ASP A 233 2.37 19.87 7.37
CA ASP A 233 1.62 20.27 8.57
C ASP A 233 1.81 19.22 9.68
N LEU A 234 1.40 19.52 10.92
CA LEU A 234 1.42 18.52 11.99
C LEU A 234 0.50 17.31 11.69
N PHE A 235 -0.49 17.48 10.82
CA PHE A 235 -1.41 16.45 10.34
C PHE A 235 -1.55 16.54 8.82
N ASP A 236 -1.11 15.52 8.08
CA ASP A 236 -1.12 15.48 6.62
C ASP A 236 -2.29 14.64 6.07
N GLU A 237 -2.66 13.60 6.80
CA GLU A 237 -3.89 12.82 6.58
C GLU A 237 -4.57 12.56 7.93
N LEU A 238 -5.85 12.85 8.03
CA LEU A 238 -6.74 12.29 9.05
C LEU A 238 -8.02 11.89 8.35
N SER A 239 -8.13 10.60 8.01
CA SER A 239 -9.19 10.10 7.15
C SER A 239 -9.92 8.89 7.72
N LEU A 240 -11.17 8.73 7.29
CA LEU A 240 -12.05 7.61 7.60
C LEU A 240 -12.60 7.02 6.29
N SER A 241 -12.63 5.69 6.22
CA SER A 241 -13.21 4.95 5.10
C SER A 241 -14.35 4.04 5.57
N LEU A 242 -15.34 3.86 4.69
CA LEU A 242 -16.32 2.78 4.76
C LEU A 242 -16.37 2.10 3.40
N SER A 243 -16.03 0.81 3.35
CA SER A 243 -16.04 0.03 2.11
C SER A 243 -16.99 -1.16 2.19
N GLN A 244 -17.56 -1.52 1.04
CA GLN A 244 -18.46 -2.64 0.88
C GLN A 244 -18.15 -3.41 -0.41
N LYS A 245 -17.98 -4.73 -0.27
CA LYS A 245 -17.84 -5.72 -1.35
C LYS A 245 -19.22 -6.32 -1.65
N PHE A 246 -19.62 -6.33 -2.92
CA PHE A 246 -20.93 -6.80 -3.36
C PHE A 246 -20.86 -8.18 -4.04
N ASP A 247 -19.74 -8.47 -4.68
CA ASP A 247 -19.44 -9.72 -5.38
C ASP A 247 -17.91 -9.95 -5.34
N HIS A 248 -17.42 -11.08 -5.84
CA HIS A 248 -16.00 -11.38 -5.97
C HIS A 248 -15.21 -10.28 -6.71
N ASP A 249 -15.82 -9.69 -7.74
CA ASP A 249 -15.22 -8.70 -8.63
C ASP A 249 -15.56 -7.23 -8.29
N LEU A 250 -16.55 -6.93 -7.44
CA LEU A 250 -17.16 -5.60 -7.34
C LEU A 250 -17.23 -5.05 -5.91
N SER A 251 -16.78 -3.80 -5.73
CA SER A 251 -16.81 -3.06 -4.47
C SER A 251 -17.10 -1.57 -4.65
N ALA A 252 -17.56 -0.93 -3.58
CA ALA A 252 -17.64 0.51 -3.44
C ALA A 252 -16.99 0.95 -2.13
N TYR A 253 -16.54 2.20 -2.08
CA TYR A 253 -16.12 2.82 -0.83
C TYR A 253 -16.48 4.31 -0.79
N PHE A 254 -16.64 4.81 0.43
CA PHE A 254 -16.60 6.24 0.74
C PHE A 254 -15.36 6.52 1.58
N TYR A 255 -14.70 7.64 1.30
CA TYR A 255 -13.53 8.13 2.02
C TYR A 255 -13.77 9.61 2.37
N PHE A 256 -13.46 9.99 3.60
CA PHE A 256 -13.51 11.38 4.07
C PHE A 256 -12.17 11.73 4.72
N GLY A 257 -11.53 12.80 4.27
CA GLY A 257 -10.25 13.28 4.79
C GLY A 257 -10.37 14.72 5.32
N TYR A 258 -9.82 14.97 6.50
CA TYR A 258 -9.70 16.31 7.09
C TYR A 258 -8.43 16.39 7.95
N PRO A 259 -7.22 16.51 7.33
CA PRO A 259 -6.95 16.61 5.89
C PRO A 259 -6.86 15.24 5.16
N GLY A 260 -6.69 15.26 3.84
CA GLY A 260 -6.44 14.07 3.01
C GLY A 260 -6.44 14.35 1.50
N GLU A 261 -6.32 13.28 0.69
CA GLU A 261 -6.15 13.37 -0.78
C GLU A 261 -7.48 13.16 -1.55
N PRO A 262 -7.86 14.06 -2.48
CA PRO A 262 -8.96 13.84 -3.42
C PRO A 262 -8.55 12.93 -4.59
N ALA A 263 -9.54 12.47 -5.36
CA ALA A 263 -9.36 11.69 -6.59
C ALA A 263 -8.76 12.54 -7.73
N LEU A 264 -7.51 13.00 -7.58
CA LEU A 264 -6.80 13.89 -8.49
C LEU A 264 -5.30 13.69 -8.36
N GLY A 265 -4.62 13.46 -9.48
CA GLY A 265 -3.17 13.29 -9.50
C GLY A 265 -2.71 11.84 -9.31
N PRO A 266 -1.40 11.57 -9.54
CA PRO A 266 -0.76 10.33 -9.09
C PRO A 266 -0.83 10.21 -7.56
N PRO A 267 -0.50 9.04 -6.97
CA PRO A 267 -0.11 8.97 -5.57
C PRO A 267 0.93 10.05 -5.24
N THR A 268 0.84 10.64 -4.05
CA THR A 268 1.81 11.60 -3.48
C THR A 268 3.22 11.05 -3.57
N PHE A 269 4.22 11.90 -3.86
CA PHE A 269 5.60 11.44 -4.07
C PHE A 269 6.15 10.53 -2.95
N MET A 270 5.92 10.87 -1.68
CA MET A 270 6.34 10.06 -0.51
C MET A 270 5.77 8.64 -0.49
N HIS A 271 4.62 8.41 -1.15
CA HIS A 271 3.97 7.12 -1.27
C HIS A 271 4.36 6.34 -2.54
N ARG A 272 5.28 6.86 -3.36
CA ARG A 272 5.78 6.16 -4.55
C ARG A 272 6.99 5.31 -4.16
N PRO A 273 7.03 4.00 -4.43
CA PRO A 273 8.22 3.17 -4.15
C PRO A 273 9.52 3.69 -4.78
N SER A 274 9.43 4.46 -5.87
CA SER A 274 10.56 5.13 -6.53
C SER A 274 11.17 6.31 -5.77
N ALA A 275 10.55 6.76 -4.67
CA ALA A 275 11.01 7.87 -3.83
C ALA A 275 11.16 7.44 -2.35
N MET A 276 11.15 6.13 -2.06
CA MET A 276 11.24 5.61 -0.69
C MET A 276 12.52 6.05 0.05
N ASP A 277 13.64 6.13 -0.67
CA ASP A 277 14.94 6.56 -0.14
C ASP A 277 15.25 8.04 -0.45
N ASP A 278 14.31 8.79 -1.04
CA ASP A 278 14.50 10.18 -1.48
C ASP A 278 13.47 11.12 -0.82
N PRO A 279 13.86 11.88 0.23
CA PRO A 279 12.95 12.79 0.93
C PRO A 279 12.63 14.08 0.16
N ASP A 280 13.27 14.36 -0.97
CA ASP A 280 13.02 15.60 -1.72
C ASP A 280 11.74 15.50 -2.57
N ALA A 281 10.91 16.53 -2.48
CA ALA A 281 9.78 16.68 -3.38
C ALA A 281 10.28 16.73 -4.85
N PRO A 282 9.77 15.90 -5.78
CA PRO A 282 10.15 15.97 -7.18
C PRO A 282 9.67 17.29 -7.77
N ILE A 283 10.38 17.83 -8.78
CA ILE A 283 10.04 19.11 -9.43
C ILE A 283 8.56 19.15 -9.87
N GLY A 284 7.97 18.03 -10.26
CA GLY A 284 6.56 17.97 -10.67
C GLY A 284 5.51 18.13 -9.56
N HIS A 285 5.89 18.08 -8.27
CA HIS A 285 4.98 17.92 -7.14
C HIS A 285 3.85 18.96 -7.09
N HIS A 286 4.20 20.25 -7.08
CA HIS A 286 3.25 21.38 -7.05
C HIS A 286 2.26 21.40 -8.22
N TRP A 287 2.60 20.75 -9.34
CA TRP A 287 1.73 20.65 -10.51
C TRP A 287 0.92 19.35 -10.60
N GLN A 288 1.30 18.30 -9.86
CA GLN A 288 0.75 16.95 -9.98
C GLN A 288 -0.04 16.52 -8.74
N ASP A 289 0.54 16.66 -7.54
CA ASP A 289 0.07 16.05 -6.30
C ASP A 289 -0.02 17.00 -5.08
N SER A 290 0.04 18.33 -5.28
CA SER A 290 -0.09 19.30 -4.17
C SER A 290 -1.37 19.19 -3.34
N THR A 291 -2.46 18.66 -3.90
CA THR A 291 -3.77 18.53 -3.23
C THR A 291 -3.86 17.38 -2.22
N HIS A 292 -2.73 16.80 -1.78
CA HIS A 292 -2.73 15.59 -0.94
C HIS A 292 -2.98 15.85 0.55
N VAL A 293 -2.65 17.05 1.04
CA VAL A 293 -2.91 17.53 2.42
C VAL A 293 -4.16 18.42 2.50
N THR A 294 -5.14 18.22 1.63
CA THR A 294 -6.30 19.12 1.56
C THR A 294 -7.22 18.97 2.77
N PHE A 295 -7.42 20.06 3.51
CA PHE A 295 -8.42 20.14 4.58
C PHE A 295 -9.85 20.12 4.05
N GLY A 296 -10.43 18.91 4.01
CA GLY A 296 -11.82 18.67 3.66
C GLY A 296 -11.92 18.06 2.28
N VAL A 297 -11.92 16.74 2.24
CA VAL A 297 -12.12 15.90 1.07
C VAL A 297 -13.24 14.90 1.37
N ALA A 298 -14.16 14.74 0.42
CA ALA A 298 -15.08 13.61 0.39
C ALA A 298 -15.01 12.92 -0.98
N THR A 299 -14.63 11.64 -0.97
CA THR A 299 -14.42 10.81 -2.16
C THR A 299 -15.37 9.62 -2.15
N ALA A 300 -16.01 9.33 -3.28
CA ALA A 300 -16.76 8.09 -3.50
C ALA A 300 -16.13 7.32 -4.66
N GLY A 301 -15.96 6.01 -4.49
CA GLY A 301 -15.31 5.16 -5.49
C GLY A 301 -16.03 3.84 -5.73
N LEU A 302 -15.90 3.34 -6.95
CA LEU A 302 -16.33 2.03 -7.41
C LEU A 302 -15.13 1.31 -8.01
N ALA A 303 -14.82 0.11 -7.52
CA ALA A 303 -13.77 -0.75 -8.06
C ALA A 303 -14.36 -2.05 -8.60
N TRP A 304 -14.06 -2.34 -9.86
CA TRP A 304 -14.43 -3.56 -10.56
C TRP A 304 -13.18 -4.25 -11.13
N LYS A 305 -12.87 -5.44 -10.61
CA LYS A 305 -11.65 -6.21 -10.89
C LYS A 305 -10.36 -5.44 -10.59
N ASN A 306 -9.83 -4.80 -11.62
CA ASN A 306 -8.59 -4.04 -11.61
C ASN A 306 -8.78 -2.65 -12.22
N ILE A 307 -10.02 -2.19 -12.40
CA ILE A 307 -10.38 -0.83 -12.80
C ILE A 307 -11.12 -0.19 -11.62
N LYS A 308 -10.77 1.05 -11.29
CA LYS A 308 -11.46 1.87 -10.29
C LYS A 308 -11.83 3.22 -10.88
N ILE A 309 -13.04 3.67 -10.59
CA ILE A 309 -13.55 4.99 -10.95
C ILE A 309 -13.95 5.67 -9.63
N GLU A 310 -13.38 6.84 -9.38
CA GLU A 310 -13.52 7.58 -8.13
C GLU A 310 -13.73 9.07 -8.43
N GLY A 311 -14.52 9.74 -7.60
CA GLY A 311 -14.83 11.16 -7.73
C GLY A 311 -14.91 11.85 -6.38
N SER A 312 -14.46 13.10 -6.32
CA SER A 312 -14.30 13.85 -5.07
C SER A 312 -14.86 15.26 -5.15
N ILE A 313 -15.34 15.75 -4.01
CA ILE A 313 -15.46 17.17 -3.70
C ILE A 313 -14.43 17.52 -2.62
N PHE A 314 -13.78 18.67 -2.75
CA PHE A 314 -12.70 19.07 -1.86
C PHE A 314 -12.51 20.59 -1.76
N THR A 315 -11.77 21.03 -0.74
CA THR A 315 -11.30 22.41 -0.61
C THR A 315 -10.22 22.70 -1.65
N GLY A 316 -10.43 23.66 -2.57
CA GLY A 316 -9.46 23.92 -3.63
C GLY A 316 -8.13 24.53 -3.17
N ARG A 317 -8.15 25.16 -1.98
CA ARG A 317 -7.05 25.88 -1.35
C ARG A 317 -6.08 24.90 -0.68
N GLU A 318 -4.78 25.06 -0.98
CA GLU A 318 -3.67 24.47 -0.22
C GLU A 318 -3.60 25.09 1.21
N PRO A 319 -3.08 24.39 2.24
CA PRO A 319 -3.08 24.88 3.63
C PRO A 319 -2.42 26.26 3.81
N ASP A 320 -2.75 26.98 4.89
CA ASP A 320 -2.11 28.28 5.18
C ASP A 320 -0.75 28.17 5.92
N GLU A 321 -0.30 29.24 6.57
CA GLU A 321 1.02 29.32 7.18
C GLU A 321 1.07 28.80 8.64
N ASP A 322 -0.07 28.55 9.31
CA ASP A 322 -0.12 27.96 10.66
C ASP A 322 -0.15 26.42 10.64
N ARG A 323 1.04 25.83 10.58
CA ARG A 323 1.29 24.38 10.42
C ARG A 323 0.88 23.48 11.61
N TYR A 324 0.03 23.97 12.51
CA TYR A 324 -0.40 23.30 13.74
C TYR A 324 -1.93 23.22 13.94
N ASP A 325 -2.72 23.93 13.13
CA ASP A 325 -4.18 24.05 13.29
C ASP A 325 -4.95 23.15 12.28
N PHE A 326 -6.24 23.41 12.02
CA PHE A 326 -7.04 22.66 11.04
C PHE A 326 -7.81 23.64 10.13
N ASP A 327 -7.27 23.89 8.93
CA ASP A 327 -7.79 24.85 7.95
C ASP A 327 -9.28 24.64 7.65
N ARG A 328 -10.02 25.73 7.39
CA ARG A 328 -11.48 25.67 7.26
C ARG A 328 -11.88 24.97 5.95
N PRO A 329 -12.66 23.87 6.00
CA PRO A 329 -13.05 23.15 4.80
C PRO A 329 -14.11 23.93 4.01
N ARG A 330 -13.97 23.91 2.67
CA ARG A 330 -14.71 24.76 1.72
C ARG A 330 -15.54 23.97 0.71
N PHE A 331 -15.09 22.76 0.35
CA PHE A 331 -15.75 21.86 -0.64
C PHE A 331 -16.15 22.58 -1.94
N ASP A 332 -15.29 23.47 -2.44
CA ASP A 332 -15.55 24.38 -3.56
C ASP A 332 -14.86 23.97 -4.88
N SER A 333 -14.22 22.80 -4.85
CA SER A 333 -13.47 22.18 -5.94
C SER A 333 -13.86 20.71 -6.11
N PHE A 334 -13.62 20.13 -7.28
CA PHE A 334 -14.05 18.77 -7.60
C PHE A 334 -13.12 18.07 -8.59
N SER A 335 -13.08 16.74 -8.54
CA SER A 335 -12.27 15.92 -9.44
C SER A 335 -12.85 14.53 -9.68
N GLY A 336 -12.28 13.82 -10.66
CA GLY A 336 -12.44 12.39 -10.80
C GLY A 336 -11.18 11.74 -11.37
N ARG A 337 -10.90 10.52 -10.89
CA ARG A 337 -9.76 9.68 -11.27
C ARG A 337 -10.25 8.31 -11.74
N VAL A 338 -9.63 7.81 -12.81
CA VAL A 338 -9.78 6.43 -13.26
C VAL A 338 -8.43 5.74 -13.10
N SER A 339 -8.39 4.69 -12.29
CA SER A 339 -7.18 3.89 -12.02
C SER A 339 -7.32 2.51 -12.64
N TRP A 340 -6.22 1.94 -13.15
CA TRP A 340 -6.19 0.62 -13.81
C TRP A 340 -4.90 -0.14 -13.52
N ASN A 341 -5.01 -1.35 -12.95
CA ASN A 341 -3.90 -2.26 -12.68
C ASN A 341 -3.96 -3.49 -13.63
N PRO A 342 -3.61 -3.35 -14.94
CA PRO A 342 -3.71 -4.45 -15.91
C PRO A 342 -2.86 -5.68 -15.57
N MET A 343 -1.81 -5.50 -14.78
CA MET A 343 -0.86 -6.53 -14.33
C MET A 343 -0.39 -6.16 -12.92
N GLN A 344 0.04 -7.15 -12.13
CA GLN A 344 0.54 -6.93 -10.76
C GLN A 344 1.68 -5.89 -10.70
N ASN A 345 2.49 -5.79 -11.75
CA ASN A 345 3.64 -4.89 -11.82
C ASN A 345 3.36 -3.51 -12.44
N LEU A 346 2.10 -3.19 -12.79
CA LEU A 346 1.78 -1.95 -13.52
C LEU A 346 0.48 -1.34 -13.01
N ALA A 347 0.55 -0.10 -12.52
CA ALA A 347 -0.59 0.75 -12.19
C ALA A 347 -0.61 1.98 -13.09
N LEU A 348 -1.78 2.31 -13.63
CA LEU A 348 -2.02 3.51 -14.44
C LEU A 348 -3.14 4.33 -13.81
N GLN A 349 -3.08 5.66 -13.96
CA GLN A 349 -4.24 6.51 -13.67
C GLN A 349 -4.37 7.64 -14.69
N ALA A 350 -5.60 8.08 -14.95
CA ALA A 350 -5.90 9.35 -15.59
C ALA A 350 -6.99 10.11 -14.81
N SER A 351 -6.77 11.39 -14.53
CA SER A 351 -7.66 12.20 -13.69
C SER A 351 -7.79 13.64 -14.17
N PHE A 352 -8.95 14.24 -13.87
CA PHE A 352 -9.27 15.63 -14.15
C PHE A 352 -9.85 16.29 -12.90
N GLY A 353 -9.44 17.52 -12.62
CA GLY A 353 -9.95 18.33 -11.53
C GLY A 353 -10.16 19.79 -11.91
N TYR A 354 -11.16 20.41 -11.32
CA TYR A 354 -11.33 21.85 -11.22
C TYR A 354 -10.97 22.28 -9.81
N ILE A 355 -9.94 23.12 -9.69
CA ILE A 355 -9.42 23.67 -8.44
C ILE A 355 -9.71 25.17 -8.41
N LYS A 356 -10.45 25.62 -7.40
CA LYS A 356 -10.77 27.03 -7.15
C LYS A 356 -9.83 27.59 -6.09
N SER A 357 -9.21 28.73 -6.37
CA SER A 357 -8.38 29.48 -5.41
C SER A 357 -7.22 28.66 -4.80
N PRO A 358 -6.39 27.96 -5.62
CA PRO A 358 -5.38 27.03 -5.13
C PRO A 358 -4.40 27.69 -4.14
N GLU A 359 -3.75 28.76 -4.58
CA GLU A 359 -2.68 29.42 -3.85
C GLU A 359 -3.20 30.67 -3.12
N ALA A 360 -2.58 31.02 -1.99
CA ALA A 360 -2.96 32.19 -1.19
C ALA A 360 -2.84 33.52 -1.97
N LEU A 361 -1.77 33.65 -2.75
CA LEU A 361 -1.42 34.84 -3.51
C LEU A 361 -2.26 35.06 -4.78
N GLU A 362 -2.94 34.01 -5.27
CA GLU A 362 -3.80 34.06 -6.46
C GLU A 362 -5.27 33.72 -6.14
N PRO A 363 -5.95 34.48 -5.24
CA PRO A 363 -7.23 34.06 -4.65
C PRO A 363 -8.38 33.94 -5.65
N GLU A 364 -8.33 34.62 -6.80
CA GLU A 364 -9.34 34.53 -7.87
C GLU A 364 -9.02 33.48 -8.95
N LEU A 365 -7.85 32.83 -8.89
CA LEU A 365 -7.46 31.84 -9.89
C LEU A 365 -8.37 30.61 -9.87
N LYS A 366 -8.67 30.09 -11.05
CA LYS A 366 -9.41 28.85 -11.28
C LYS A 366 -8.58 27.98 -12.22
N ARG A 367 -8.12 26.83 -11.72
CA ARG A 367 -7.14 25.97 -12.37
C ARG A 367 -7.81 24.65 -12.75
N HIS A 368 -7.76 24.29 -14.02
CA HIS A 368 -8.12 22.94 -14.47
C HIS A 368 -6.84 22.10 -14.53
N ARG A 369 -6.78 21.02 -13.75
CA ARG A 369 -5.64 20.10 -13.65
C ARG A 369 -6.01 18.78 -14.32
N THR A 370 -5.32 18.41 -15.40
CA THR A 370 -5.43 17.09 -16.05
C THR A 370 -4.11 16.37 -15.88
N THR A 371 -4.13 15.14 -15.37
CA THR A 371 -2.92 14.33 -15.17
C THR A 371 -3.13 12.91 -15.68
N ALA A 372 -2.04 12.29 -16.10
CA ALA A 372 -1.96 10.84 -16.25
C ALA A 372 -0.61 10.37 -15.72
N SER A 373 -0.56 9.18 -15.12
CA SER A 373 0.67 8.59 -14.60
C SER A 373 0.70 7.09 -14.81
N VAL A 374 1.91 6.53 -14.87
CA VAL A 374 2.19 5.10 -14.94
C VAL A 374 3.26 4.80 -13.90
N ILE A 375 2.97 3.84 -13.01
CA ILE A 375 3.92 3.31 -12.02
C ILE A 375 4.19 1.86 -12.40
N TYR A 376 5.46 1.50 -12.53
CA TYR A 376 5.92 0.15 -12.81
C TYR A 376 6.83 -0.32 -11.68
N ASN A 377 6.55 -1.51 -11.13
CA ASN A 377 7.37 -2.10 -10.07
C ASN A 377 7.71 -3.56 -10.37
N LEU A 378 9.01 -3.86 -10.51
CA LEU A 378 9.53 -5.18 -10.79
C LEU A 378 10.44 -5.65 -9.64
N PRO A 379 9.97 -6.57 -8.78
CA PRO A 379 10.83 -7.19 -7.77
C PRO A 379 12.01 -7.91 -8.43
N LEU A 380 13.25 -7.53 -8.05
CA LEU A 380 14.48 -8.10 -8.62
C LEU A 380 15.13 -9.17 -7.72
N GLY A 381 14.65 -9.33 -6.48
CA GLY A 381 15.21 -10.25 -5.50
C GLY A 381 14.33 -10.38 -4.26
N TYR A 382 14.96 -10.65 -3.12
CA TYR A 382 14.38 -10.49 -1.79
C TYR A 382 15.23 -9.45 -1.05
N ASP A 383 14.57 -8.56 -0.33
CA ASP A 383 15.17 -7.53 0.51
C ASP A 383 15.45 -8.06 1.94
#